data_AF-A0A536FMR1-F1
#
_entry.id   AF-A0A536FMR1-F1
#
_cell.length_a   1.000
_cell.length_b   1.000
_cell.length_c   1.000
_cell.angle_alpha   90.00
_cell.angle_beta   90.00
_cell.angle_gamma   90.00
#
_symmetry.space_group_name_H-M   'P 1'
#
loop_
_entity.id
_entity.type
_entity.pdbx_description
1 polymer ?
#
loop_
_entity_poly.entity_id
_entity_poly.type
_entity_poly.pdbx_seq_one_letter_code
_entity_poly.pdbx_strand_id
1 'polypeptide(L)'
;MRRGRGAIIAIVALALLALVAYTGYAATTVYQQLDGGRQELVAAKAGMSAAKLSIDPAQLRASAAHLRQAERDFSEAGRRARNDPALRALAGLPAAGRNLDAVTHLAIIGADMSRAGEAATAVAIQVAGLKQQYAGRALTPDDLQVVLQQAQGIAKDYSASTQAIGQQLRDAHAKRAEVTTTDLVGPLKDAYDAVDAALAQADTAFLRFQDVRQVLSDFLGVRLPT
;
A
#
# COMPACT_ATOMS: atom_id res chain seq x y z
N MET A 1 -9.10 -26.09 8.33
CA MET A 1 -8.83 -25.03 7.31
C MET A 1 -8.59 -23.71 8.02
N ARG A 2 -7.33 -23.34 8.28
CA ARG A 2 -6.92 -22.18 9.11
C ARG A 2 -5.67 -21.47 8.53
N ARG A 3 -5.60 -21.27 7.21
CA ARG A 3 -4.42 -20.66 6.54
C ARG A 3 -4.62 -19.22 6.04
N GLY A 4 -5.82 -18.64 6.15
CA GLY A 4 -6.12 -17.30 5.64
C GLY A 4 -5.85 -16.12 6.58
N ARG A 5 -5.56 -16.35 7.87
CA ARG A 5 -5.39 -15.30 8.89
C ARG A 5 -3.94 -15.05 9.32
N GLY A 6 -3.02 -15.96 8.97
CA GLY A 6 -1.60 -15.89 9.38
C GLY A 6 -0.71 -14.97 8.55
N ALA A 7 -1.06 -14.72 7.28
CA ALA A 7 -0.23 -13.92 6.36
C ALA A 7 -0.24 -12.40 6.68
N ILE A 8 -1.30 -11.92 7.33
CA ILE A 8 -1.46 -10.49 7.67
C ILE A 8 -0.61 -10.10 8.89
N ILE A 9 -0.37 -11.06 9.79
CA ILE A 9 0.45 -10.91 11.00
C ILE A 9 1.95 -10.77 10.63
N ALA A 10 2.38 -11.39 9.52
CA ALA A 10 3.77 -11.34 9.08
C ALA A 10 4.22 -9.93 8.63
N ILE A 11 3.39 -9.21 7.87
CA ILE A 11 3.69 -7.83 7.41
C ILE A 11 3.79 -6.84 8.59
N VAL A 12 3.01 -7.09 9.66
CA VAL A 12 2.96 -6.25 10.87
C VAL A 12 4.17 -6.52 11.79
N ALA A 13 4.69 -7.75 11.80
CA ALA A 13 5.85 -8.14 12.60
C ALA A 13 7.19 -7.69 11.99
N LEU A 14 7.30 -7.67 10.67
CA LEU A 14 8.55 -7.34 9.98
C LEU A 14 8.99 -5.88 10.14
N ALA A 15 8.02 -4.99 10.31
CA ALA A 15 8.29 -3.58 10.50
C ALA A 15 8.46 -3.21 12.00
N LEU A 16 8.36 -4.18 12.92
CA LEU A 16 8.69 -4.05 14.36
C LEU A 16 10.15 -4.38 14.70
N LEU A 17 10.92 -5.04 13.82
CA LEU A 17 12.30 -5.49 14.11
C LEU A 17 13.40 -4.62 13.48
N ALA A 18 13.08 -3.83 12.46
CA ALA A 18 14.03 -2.94 11.78
C ALA A 18 14.45 -1.69 12.60
N LEU A 19 13.84 -1.50 13.77
CA LEU A 19 13.74 -0.20 14.44
C LEU A 19 14.42 -0.17 15.83
N VAL A 20 15.36 -1.05 16.20
CA VAL A 20 15.90 -1.02 17.58
C VAL A 20 17.37 -0.60 17.70
N ALA A 21 18.16 -0.46 16.64
CA ALA A 21 19.52 0.09 16.82
C ALA A 21 20.13 0.65 15.53
N TYR A 22 20.26 1.99 15.42
CA TYR A 22 21.56 2.68 15.21
C TYR A 22 21.39 4.22 15.22
N THR A 23 22.41 4.91 15.71
CA THR A 23 22.40 6.18 16.48
C THR A 23 22.39 7.50 15.70
N GLY A 24 21.77 8.53 16.30
CA GLY A 24 21.92 9.96 15.98
C GLY A 24 20.58 10.73 16.03
N TYR A 25 20.55 11.93 16.61
CA TYR A 25 19.33 12.77 16.70
C TYR A 25 18.66 13.04 15.34
N ALA A 26 19.42 13.01 14.23
CA ALA A 26 18.87 13.08 12.86
C ALA A 26 18.27 11.74 12.40
N ALA A 27 18.84 10.61 12.83
CA ALA A 27 18.32 9.28 12.54
C ALA A 27 17.01 9.00 13.29
N THR A 28 16.81 9.57 14.49
CA THR A 28 15.56 9.39 15.26
C THR A 28 14.35 9.99 14.56
N THR A 29 14.50 11.07 13.79
CA THR A 29 13.34 11.66 13.09
C THR A 29 13.01 10.95 11.80
N VAL A 30 14.02 10.51 11.01
CA VAL A 30 13.80 9.63 9.85
C VAL A 30 13.11 8.34 10.30
N TYR A 31 13.59 7.77 11.40
CA TYR A 31 12.99 6.62 12.06
C TYR A 31 11.54 6.85 12.44
N GLN A 32 11.23 7.96 13.12
CA GLN A 32 9.86 8.25 13.56
C GLN A 32 8.90 8.37 12.38
N GLN A 33 9.38 8.87 11.24
CA GLN A 33 8.59 8.99 10.02
C GLN A 33 8.41 7.64 9.32
N LEU A 34 9.44 6.80 9.27
CA LEU A 34 9.29 5.42 8.79
C LEU A 34 8.32 4.63 9.66
N ASP A 35 8.41 4.81 10.98
CA ASP A 35 7.50 4.15 11.93
C ASP A 35 6.08 4.70 11.84
N GLY A 36 5.92 6.01 11.72
CA GLY A 36 4.63 6.66 11.49
C GLY A 36 3.99 6.13 10.22
N GLY A 37 4.71 6.16 9.10
CA GLY A 37 4.20 5.65 7.83
C GLY A 37 3.85 4.16 7.88
N ARG A 38 4.63 3.37 8.61
CA ARG A 38 4.31 1.96 8.90
C ARG A 38 3.01 1.82 9.70
N GLN A 39 2.86 2.55 10.80
CA GLN A 39 1.66 2.47 11.65
C GLN A 39 0.40 2.85 10.85
N GLU A 40 0.52 3.87 10.00
CA GLU A 40 -0.53 4.32 9.09
C GLU A 40 -0.88 3.26 8.04
N LEU A 41 0.11 2.56 7.46
CA LEU A 41 -0.16 1.39 6.59
C LEU A 41 -0.91 0.27 7.32
N VAL A 42 -0.57 0.02 8.59
CA VAL A 42 -1.26 -0.99 9.41
C VAL A 42 -2.70 -0.57 9.68
N ALA A 43 -2.92 0.70 10.05
CA ALA A 43 -4.25 1.25 10.27
C ALA A 43 -5.09 1.20 9.00
N ALA A 44 -4.52 1.60 7.86
CA ALA A 44 -5.16 1.50 6.56
C ALA A 44 -5.61 0.07 6.27
N LYS A 45 -4.70 -0.91 6.41
CA LYS A 45 -4.99 -2.33 6.18
C LYS A 45 -6.09 -2.87 7.10
N ALA A 46 -6.05 -2.52 8.38
CA ALA A 46 -7.08 -2.91 9.34
C ALA A 46 -8.45 -2.37 8.92
N GLY A 47 -8.53 -1.08 8.56
CA GLY A 47 -9.74 -0.45 8.06
C GLY A 47 -10.25 -1.07 6.75
N MET A 48 -9.36 -1.39 5.80
CA MET A 48 -9.74 -2.04 4.55
C MET A 48 -10.24 -3.47 4.77
N SER A 49 -9.64 -4.20 5.72
CA SER A 49 -10.10 -5.54 6.08
C SER A 49 -11.45 -5.53 6.79
N ALA A 50 -11.72 -4.53 7.62
CA ALA A 50 -13.03 -4.33 8.24
C ALA A 50 -14.08 -3.92 7.19
N ALA A 51 -13.72 -3.04 6.27
CA ALA A 51 -14.60 -2.56 5.22
C ALA A 51 -15.04 -3.67 4.24
N LYS A 52 -14.19 -4.68 4.00
CA LYS A 52 -14.59 -5.90 3.25
C LYS A 52 -15.83 -6.58 3.82
N LEU A 53 -16.06 -6.45 5.13
CA LEU A 53 -17.19 -7.06 5.84
C LEU A 53 -18.38 -6.09 5.97
N SER A 54 -18.16 -4.77 5.92
CA SER A 54 -19.16 -3.76 6.28
C SER A 54 -19.75 -2.98 5.09
N ILE A 55 -19.14 -3.01 3.90
CA ILE A 55 -19.52 -2.20 2.71
C ILE A 55 -19.61 -0.68 3.00
N ASP A 56 -19.16 -0.22 4.18
CA ASP A 56 -19.27 1.17 4.60
C ASP A 56 -18.19 2.03 3.91
N PRO A 57 -18.56 2.98 3.02
CA PRO A 57 -17.59 3.83 2.35
C PRO A 57 -16.84 4.76 3.33
N ALA A 58 -17.37 5.02 4.52
CA ALA A 58 -16.68 5.84 5.53
C ALA A 58 -15.41 5.14 6.06
N GLN A 59 -15.47 3.82 6.29
CA GLN A 59 -14.30 3.04 6.71
C GLN A 59 -13.21 3.00 5.62
N LEU A 60 -13.61 2.89 4.35
CA LEU A 60 -12.68 2.96 3.22
C LEU A 60 -12.04 4.36 3.08
N ARG A 61 -12.81 5.43 3.32
CA ARG A 61 -12.27 6.80 3.33
C ARG A 61 -11.26 7.02 4.46
N ALA A 62 -11.53 6.47 5.65
CA ALA A 62 -10.57 6.50 6.76
C ALA A 62 -9.27 5.76 6.39
N SER A 63 -9.37 4.56 5.79
CA SER A 63 -8.21 3.85 5.28
C SER A 63 -7.43 4.62 4.21
N ALA A 64 -8.12 5.32 3.30
CA ALA A 64 -7.47 6.17 2.30
C ALA A 64 -6.72 7.34 2.95
N ALA A 65 -7.24 7.92 4.04
CA ALA A 65 -6.56 8.98 4.79
C ALA A 65 -5.26 8.46 5.43
N HIS A 66 -5.30 7.25 6.01
CA HIS A 66 -4.12 6.58 6.53
C HIS A 66 -3.07 6.29 5.44
N LEU A 67 -3.48 5.82 4.26
CA LEU A 67 -2.57 5.60 3.12
C LEU A 67 -1.88 6.90 2.66
N ARG A 68 -2.62 8.01 2.61
CA ARG A 68 -2.04 9.33 2.29
C ARG A 68 -1.06 9.81 3.36
N GLN A 69 -1.36 9.55 4.63
CA GLN A 69 -0.45 9.90 5.72
C GLN A 69 0.83 9.06 5.64
N ALA A 70 0.68 7.75 5.39
CA ALA A 70 1.81 6.86 5.18
C ALA A 70 2.71 7.33 4.04
N GLU A 71 2.13 7.67 2.88
CA GLU A 71 2.87 8.21 1.73
C GLU A 71 3.68 9.45 2.08
N ARG A 72 3.08 10.39 2.83
CA ARG A 72 3.76 11.61 3.29
C ARG A 72 4.92 11.29 4.21
N ASP A 73 4.69 10.43 5.20
CA ASP A 73 5.70 10.10 6.20
C ASP A 73 6.89 9.36 5.57
N PHE A 74 6.63 8.40 4.67
CA PHE A 74 7.67 7.74 3.89
C PHE A 74 8.43 8.70 2.97
N SER A 75 7.73 9.59 2.26
CA SER A 75 8.36 10.58 1.37
C SER A 75 9.22 11.58 2.14
N GLU A 76 8.77 12.00 3.32
CA GLU A 76 9.53 12.88 4.21
C GLU A 76 10.77 12.16 4.76
N ALA A 77 10.63 10.91 5.20
CA ALA A 77 11.75 10.09 5.66
C ALA A 77 12.84 9.95 4.58
N GLY A 78 12.45 9.64 3.35
CA GLY A 78 13.38 9.53 2.22
C GLY A 78 14.06 10.87 1.88
N ARG A 79 13.31 11.98 1.96
CA ARG A 79 13.87 13.33 1.75
C ARG A 79 14.90 13.68 2.81
N ARG A 80 14.60 13.40 4.08
CA ARG A 80 15.51 13.67 5.20
C ARG A 80 16.74 12.78 5.17
N ALA A 81 16.58 11.48 4.88
CA ALA A 81 17.70 10.56 4.73
C ALA A 81 18.72 11.06 3.69
N ARG A 82 18.25 11.67 2.59
CA ARG A 82 19.12 12.25 1.55
C ARG A 82 19.68 13.63 1.89
N ASN A 83 18.85 14.50 2.47
CA ASN A 83 19.15 15.93 2.54
C ASN A 83 19.64 16.41 3.89
N ASP A 84 19.58 15.59 4.95
CA ASP A 84 20.09 15.97 6.27
C ASP A 84 21.64 16.07 6.25
N PRO A 85 22.23 17.22 6.64
CA PRO A 85 23.68 17.40 6.65
C PRO A 85 24.43 16.41 7.54
N ALA A 86 23.87 16.03 8.69
CA ALA A 86 24.48 15.09 9.61
C ALA A 86 24.46 13.67 9.04
N LEU A 87 23.37 13.26 8.39
CA LEU A 87 23.29 11.97 7.70
C LEU A 87 24.19 11.93 6.46
N ARG A 88 24.33 13.05 5.72
CA ARG A 88 25.30 13.16 4.61
C ARG A 88 26.75 13.03 5.08
N ALA A 89 27.11 13.60 6.22
CA ALA A 89 28.43 13.43 6.80
C ALA A 89 28.70 11.96 7.16
N LEU A 90 27.71 11.27 7.73
CA LEU A 90 27.79 9.83 8.03
C LEU A 90 27.83 8.97 6.75
N ALA A 91 27.16 9.40 5.67
CA ALA A 91 27.17 8.70 4.39
C ALA A 91 28.55 8.63 3.73
N GLY A 92 29.48 9.51 4.13
CA GLY A 92 30.88 9.47 3.69
C GLY A 92 31.64 8.21 4.15
N LEU A 93 31.12 7.47 5.15
CA LEU A 93 31.65 6.17 5.54
C LEU A 93 30.99 5.05 4.70
N PRO A 94 31.76 4.17 4.03
CA PRO A 94 31.20 3.19 3.10
C PRO A 94 30.10 2.29 3.69
N ALA A 95 30.25 1.84 4.93
CA ALA A 95 29.24 1.01 5.59
C ALA A 95 27.99 1.80 5.98
N ALA A 96 28.13 3.03 6.51
CA ALA A 96 26.98 3.84 6.89
C ALA A 96 26.23 4.40 5.67
N GLY A 97 26.95 4.78 4.61
CA GLY A 97 26.36 5.23 3.35
C GLY A 97 25.48 4.16 2.70
N ARG A 98 25.93 2.90 2.65
CA ARG A 98 25.11 1.77 2.15
C ARG A 98 23.83 1.55 2.94
N ASN A 99 23.90 1.62 4.27
CA ASN A 99 22.71 1.46 5.12
C ASN A 99 21.75 2.67 4.99
N LEU A 100 22.27 3.89 4.86
CA LEU A 100 21.45 5.08 4.64
C LEU A 100 20.75 5.06 3.27
N ASP A 101 21.44 4.59 2.24
CA ASP A 101 20.87 4.40 0.92
C ASP A 101 19.80 3.30 0.92
N ALA A 102 20.03 2.20 1.62
CA ALA A 102 19.04 1.15 1.84
C ALA A 102 17.79 1.67 2.59
N VAL A 103 17.94 2.53 3.61
CA VAL A 103 16.81 3.18 4.29
C VAL A 103 16.04 4.11 3.35
N THR A 104 16.76 4.85 2.50
CA THR A 104 16.17 5.74 1.51
C THR A 104 15.33 4.97 0.49
N HIS A 105 15.81 3.82 0.03
CA HIS A 105 15.06 2.94 -0.86
C HIS A 105 13.82 2.34 -0.19
N LEU A 106 13.91 1.92 1.08
CA LEU A 106 12.74 1.46 1.83
C LEU A 106 11.66 2.55 1.95
N ALA A 107 12.07 3.80 2.18
CA ALA A 107 11.16 4.93 2.23
C ALA A 107 10.44 5.13 0.89
N ILE A 108 11.15 5.06 -0.23
CA ILE A 108 10.55 5.19 -1.56
C ILE A 108 9.56 4.06 -1.84
N ILE A 109 9.95 2.82 -1.57
CA ILE A 109 9.08 1.64 -1.72
C ILE A 109 7.82 1.80 -0.86
N GLY A 110 7.95 2.24 0.39
CA GLY A 110 6.81 2.50 1.28
C GLY A 110 5.86 3.55 0.71
N ALA A 111 6.38 4.62 0.11
CA ALA A 111 5.57 5.65 -0.54
C ALA A 111 4.86 5.12 -1.80
N ASP A 112 5.56 4.38 -2.66
CA ASP A 112 4.98 3.75 -3.86
C ASP A 112 3.85 2.79 -3.49
N MET A 113 4.07 1.95 -2.48
CA MET A 113 3.07 1.02 -1.96
C MET A 113 1.86 1.72 -1.35
N SER A 114 2.07 2.85 -0.67
CA SER A 114 0.99 3.66 -0.11
C SER A 114 0.11 4.26 -1.21
N ARG A 115 0.73 4.78 -2.29
CA ARG A 115 0.01 5.31 -3.47
C ARG A 115 -0.76 4.21 -4.21
N ALA A 116 -0.17 3.03 -4.36
CA ALA A 116 -0.85 1.87 -4.93
C ALA A 116 -2.09 1.48 -4.11
N GLY A 117 -1.95 1.45 -2.78
CA GLY A 117 -3.08 1.19 -1.88
C GLY A 117 -4.18 2.26 -1.98
N GLU A 118 -3.81 3.54 -2.11
CA GLU A 118 -4.76 4.64 -2.25
C GLU A 118 -5.58 4.51 -3.54
N ALA A 119 -4.92 4.25 -4.67
CA ALA A 119 -5.59 4.05 -5.96
C ALA A 119 -6.58 2.88 -5.90
N ALA A 120 -6.20 1.75 -5.28
CA ALA A 120 -7.10 0.63 -5.06
C ALA A 120 -8.30 1.00 -4.16
N THR A 121 -8.06 1.81 -3.12
CA THR A 121 -9.09 2.25 -2.18
C THR A 121 -10.07 3.22 -2.83
N ALA A 122 -9.62 4.10 -3.72
CA ALA A 122 -10.48 5.05 -4.43
C ALA A 122 -11.56 4.33 -5.24
N VAL A 123 -11.17 3.31 -6.00
CA VAL A 123 -12.11 2.42 -6.72
C VAL A 123 -13.05 1.74 -5.75
N ALA A 124 -12.54 1.17 -4.65
CA ALA A 124 -13.36 0.49 -3.65
C ALA A 124 -14.41 1.42 -3.01
N ILE A 125 -14.09 2.70 -2.80
CA ILE A 125 -15.04 3.71 -2.28
C ILE A 125 -16.17 3.96 -3.28
N GLN A 126 -15.86 4.12 -4.57
CA GLN A 126 -16.89 4.33 -5.60
C GLN A 126 -17.82 3.13 -5.71
N VAL A 127 -17.23 1.94 -5.74
CA VAL A 127 -17.88 0.62 -5.72
C VAL A 127 -18.79 0.46 -4.50
N ALA A 128 -18.31 0.78 -3.29
CA ALA A 128 -19.11 0.72 -2.08
C ALA A 128 -20.25 1.76 -2.06
N GLY A 129 -19.98 2.98 -2.54
CA GLY A 129 -20.99 4.03 -2.67
C GLY A 129 -22.14 3.63 -3.59
N LEU A 130 -21.83 2.99 -4.73
CA LEU A 130 -22.84 2.46 -5.64
C LEU A 130 -23.69 1.37 -4.96
N LYS A 131 -23.06 0.42 -4.25
CA LYS A 131 -23.80 -0.61 -3.48
C LYS A 131 -24.72 0.00 -2.43
N GLN A 132 -24.24 0.99 -1.68
CA GLN A 132 -25.03 1.67 -0.66
C GLN A 132 -26.20 2.47 -1.28
N GLN A 133 -25.99 3.09 -2.44
CA GLN A 133 -27.02 3.83 -3.15
C GLN A 133 -28.17 2.94 -3.63
N TYR A 134 -27.96 1.65 -3.89
CA TYR A 134 -29.03 0.75 -4.35
C TYR A 134 -29.42 -0.33 -3.34
N ALA A 135 -28.84 -0.31 -2.13
CA ALA A 135 -29.17 -1.26 -1.07
C ALA A 135 -30.66 -1.15 -0.67
N GLY A 136 -31.37 -2.28 -0.75
CA GLY A 136 -32.77 -2.39 -0.34
C GLY A 136 -33.78 -1.70 -1.26
N ARG A 137 -33.37 -1.29 -2.47
CA ARG A 137 -34.22 -0.59 -3.45
C ARG A 137 -34.47 -1.49 -4.66
N ALA A 138 -35.69 -1.49 -5.19
CA ALA A 138 -35.97 -2.09 -6.48
C ALA A 138 -35.43 -1.17 -7.59
N LEU A 139 -34.61 -1.70 -8.50
CA LEU A 139 -34.06 -0.95 -9.62
C LEU A 139 -35.16 -0.66 -10.65
N THR A 140 -35.38 0.62 -10.96
CA THR A 140 -36.24 1.02 -12.08
C THR A 140 -35.46 1.03 -13.41
N PRO A 141 -36.13 1.04 -14.57
CA PRO A 141 -35.46 1.17 -15.87
C PRO A 141 -34.58 2.41 -15.99
N ASP A 142 -34.99 3.54 -15.39
CA ASP A 142 -34.21 4.77 -15.37
C ASP A 142 -32.98 4.63 -14.46
N ASP A 143 -33.10 3.94 -13.32
CA ASP A 143 -31.97 3.60 -12.45
C ASP A 143 -30.94 2.73 -13.19
N LEU A 144 -31.37 1.83 -14.08
CA LEU A 144 -30.45 0.98 -14.84
C LEU A 144 -29.56 1.81 -15.79
N GLN A 145 -30.10 2.86 -16.42
CA GLN A 145 -29.29 3.77 -17.24
C GLN A 145 -28.29 4.57 -16.39
N VAL A 146 -28.71 5.06 -15.22
CA VAL A 146 -27.84 5.79 -14.30
C VAL A 146 -26.74 4.89 -13.75
N VAL A 147 -27.07 3.67 -13.33
CA VAL A 147 -26.11 2.65 -12.87
C VAL A 147 -25.12 2.32 -13.97
N LEU A 148 -25.57 2.17 -15.21
CA LEU A 148 -24.69 1.86 -16.33
C LEU A 148 -23.69 3.01 -16.59
N GLN A 149 -24.16 4.26 -16.55
CA GLN A 149 -23.30 5.43 -16.73
C GLN A 149 -22.30 5.57 -15.57
N GLN A 150 -22.73 5.35 -14.33
CA GLN A 150 -21.85 5.35 -13.16
C GLN A 150 -20.83 4.20 -13.22
N ALA A 151 -21.25 3.01 -13.65
CA ALA A 151 -20.37 1.85 -13.81
C ALA A 151 -19.32 2.08 -14.90
N GLN A 152 -19.66 2.78 -16.00
CA GLN A 152 -18.68 3.19 -17.01
C GLN A 152 -17.65 4.18 -16.45
N GLY A 153 -18.08 5.13 -15.62
CA GLY A 153 -17.19 6.03 -14.88
C GLY A 153 -16.23 5.26 -13.97
N ILE A 154 -16.77 4.34 -13.17
CA ILE A 154 -15.98 3.46 -12.30
C ILE A 154 -15.01 2.61 -13.12
N ALA A 155 -15.43 2.07 -14.26
CA ALA A 155 -14.55 1.27 -15.13
C ALA A 155 -13.37 2.08 -15.69
N LYS A 156 -13.60 3.35 -16.05
CA LYS A 156 -12.54 4.27 -16.47
C LYS A 156 -11.56 4.54 -15.34
N ASP A 157 -12.07 4.88 -14.16
CA ASP A 157 -11.23 5.16 -12.98
C ASP A 157 -10.49 3.92 -12.49
N TYR A 158 -11.12 2.75 -12.64
CA TYR A 158 -10.52 1.46 -12.38
C TYR A 158 -9.36 1.16 -13.35
N SER A 159 -9.52 1.44 -14.64
CA SER A 159 -8.45 1.27 -15.64
C SER A 159 -7.25 2.18 -15.32
N ALA A 160 -7.52 3.45 -15.02
CA ALA A 160 -6.51 4.40 -14.57
C ALA A 160 -5.81 3.93 -13.27
N SER A 161 -6.59 3.43 -12.31
CA SER A 161 -6.06 2.90 -11.05
C SER A 161 -5.21 1.64 -11.27
N THR A 162 -5.63 0.74 -12.17
CA THR A 162 -4.85 -0.43 -12.56
C THR A 162 -3.51 -0.02 -13.16
N GLN A 163 -3.50 0.97 -14.05
CA GLN A 163 -2.25 1.48 -14.64
C GLN A 163 -1.35 2.13 -13.58
N ALA A 164 -1.92 2.93 -12.68
CA ALA A 164 -1.20 3.56 -11.58
C ALA A 164 -0.58 2.52 -10.64
N ILE A 165 -1.38 1.58 -10.13
CA ILE A 165 -0.91 0.50 -9.23
C ILE A 165 0.20 -0.31 -9.91
N GLY A 166 0.01 -0.69 -11.17
CA GLY A 166 1.02 -1.42 -11.93
C GLY A 166 2.33 -0.65 -12.11
N GLN A 167 2.26 0.67 -12.29
CA GLN A 167 3.45 1.51 -12.35
C GLN A 167 4.14 1.59 -10.98
N GLN A 168 3.40 1.83 -9.90
CA GLN A 168 3.96 1.91 -8.54
C GLN A 168 4.63 0.58 -8.11
N LEU A 169 4.04 -0.57 -8.46
CA LEU A 169 4.65 -1.87 -8.19
C LEU A 169 5.94 -2.08 -8.98
N ARG A 170 5.97 -1.68 -10.26
CA ARG A 170 7.20 -1.75 -11.06
C ARG A 170 8.30 -0.86 -10.49
N ASP A 171 7.95 0.36 -10.08
CA ASP A 171 8.90 1.31 -9.48
C ASP A 171 9.44 0.78 -8.14
N ALA A 172 8.57 0.20 -7.30
CA ALA A 172 8.95 -0.44 -6.06
C ALA A 172 9.90 -1.64 -6.28
N HIS A 173 9.61 -2.50 -7.26
CA HIS A 173 10.47 -3.63 -7.64
C HIS A 173 11.82 -3.16 -8.18
N ALA A 174 11.84 -2.11 -9.02
CA ALA A 174 13.07 -1.52 -9.53
C ALA A 174 13.93 -0.98 -8.38
N LYS A 175 13.32 -0.25 -7.44
CA LYS A 175 14.02 0.24 -6.24
C LYS A 175 14.51 -0.85 -5.32
N ARG A 176 13.75 -1.94 -5.18
CA ARG A 176 14.20 -3.09 -4.43
C ARG A 176 15.43 -3.76 -5.07
N ALA A 177 15.45 -3.87 -6.40
CA ALA A 177 16.54 -4.49 -7.14
C ALA A 177 17.86 -3.69 -7.09
N GLU A 178 17.80 -2.38 -6.81
CA GLU A 178 18.98 -1.53 -6.61
C GLU A 178 19.75 -1.86 -5.32
N VAL A 179 19.17 -2.63 -4.38
CA VAL A 179 19.76 -2.90 -3.06
C VAL A 179 20.25 -4.35 -2.91
N THR A 180 21.56 -4.50 -2.69
CA THR A 180 22.16 -5.79 -2.32
C THR A 180 22.09 -6.00 -0.81
N THR A 181 21.43 -7.08 -0.37
CA THR A 181 21.16 -7.32 1.07
C THR A 181 22.29 -8.04 1.82
N THR A 182 23.33 -8.50 1.13
CA THR A 182 24.43 -9.31 1.70
C THR A 182 25.23 -8.55 2.77
N ASP A 183 25.42 -7.24 2.57
CA ASP A 183 26.25 -6.39 3.44
C ASP A 183 25.43 -5.44 4.32
N LEU A 184 24.10 -5.64 4.36
CA LEU A 184 23.24 -4.85 5.24
C LEU A 184 23.35 -5.37 6.68
N VAL A 185 23.20 -4.45 7.64
CA VAL A 185 23.04 -4.86 9.04
C VAL A 185 21.77 -5.72 9.18
N GLY A 186 21.80 -6.70 10.09
CA GLY A 186 20.72 -7.67 10.27
C GLY A 186 19.29 -7.07 10.25
N PRO A 187 19.01 -6.00 11.01
CA PRO A 187 17.69 -5.38 11.02
C PRO A 187 17.24 -4.82 9.65
N LEU A 188 18.16 -4.30 8.84
CA LEU A 188 17.84 -3.82 7.50
C LEU A 188 17.63 -4.97 6.53
N LYS A 189 18.42 -6.04 6.65
CA LYS A 189 18.18 -7.27 5.88
C LYS A 189 16.77 -7.81 6.13
N ASP A 190 16.35 -7.92 7.39
CA ASP A 190 15.02 -8.40 7.76
C ASP A 190 13.91 -7.49 7.19
N ALA A 191 14.13 -6.17 7.16
CA ALA A 191 13.22 -5.21 6.55
C ALA A 191 13.09 -5.43 5.02
N TYR A 192 14.18 -5.77 4.35
CA TYR A 192 14.17 -6.06 2.92
C TYR A 192 13.49 -7.41 2.61
N ASP A 193 13.73 -8.43 3.41
CA ASP A 193 13.03 -9.72 3.29
C ASP A 193 11.51 -9.53 3.51
N ALA A 194 11.12 -8.58 4.36
CA ALA A 194 9.73 -8.17 4.54
C ALA A 194 9.11 -7.56 3.30
N VAL A 195 9.84 -6.63 2.70
CA VAL A 195 9.44 -5.90 1.51
C VAL A 195 9.28 -6.90 0.36
N ASP A 196 10.20 -7.85 0.22
CA ASP A 196 10.10 -8.91 -0.78
C ASP A 196 8.82 -9.74 -0.60
N ALA A 197 8.52 -10.14 0.64
CA ALA A 197 7.27 -10.85 0.95
C ALA A 197 6.02 -9.99 0.72
N ALA A 198 6.09 -8.68 0.98
CA ALA A 198 4.98 -7.75 0.79
C ALA A 198 4.73 -7.44 -0.69
N LEU A 199 5.78 -7.24 -1.49
CA LEU A 199 5.71 -7.03 -2.93
C LEU A 199 5.11 -8.25 -3.62
N ALA A 200 5.55 -9.46 -3.29
CA ALA A 200 4.97 -10.70 -3.83
C ALA A 200 3.46 -10.84 -3.49
N GLN A 201 3.07 -10.42 -2.29
CA GLN A 201 1.65 -10.39 -1.89
C GLN A 201 0.88 -9.31 -2.65
N ALA A 202 1.47 -8.14 -2.86
CA ALA A 202 0.87 -7.05 -3.61
C ALA A 202 0.69 -7.43 -5.08
N ASP A 203 1.65 -8.11 -5.71
CA ASP A 203 1.53 -8.65 -7.07
C ASP A 203 0.37 -9.65 -7.16
N THR A 204 0.28 -10.58 -6.21
CA THR A 204 -0.84 -11.53 -6.15
C THR A 204 -2.18 -10.82 -5.97
N ALA A 205 -2.24 -9.79 -5.12
CA ALA A 205 -3.44 -9.00 -4.92
C ALA A 205 -3.78 -8.17 -6.15
N PHE A 206 -2.78 -7.66 -6.87
CA PHE A 206 -2.94 -6.85 -8.07
C PHE A 206 -3.42 -7.68 -9.26
N LEU A 207 -2.92 -8.91 -9.43
CA LEU A 207 -3.45 -9.86 -10.42
C LEU A 207 -4.95 -10.13 -10.20
N ARG A 208 -5.36 -10.29 -8.93
CA ARG A 208 -6.80 -10.40 -8.60
C ARG A 208 -7.54 -9.10 -8.83
N PHE A 209 -6.90 -7.96 -8.53
CA PHE A 209 -7.49 -6.65 -8.74
C PHE A 209 -7.82 -6.48 -10.21
N GLN A 210 -6.88 -6.80 -11.13
CA GLN A 210 -6.99 -6.72 -12.59
C GLN A 210 -8.08 -7.61 -13.22
N ASP A 211 -8.54 -8.65 -12.51
CA ASP A 211 -9.66 -9.46 -12.97
C ASP A 211 -10.97 -8.71 -12.73
N VAL A 212 -11.24 -7.74 -13.61
CA VAL A 212 -12.48 -6.94 -13.68
C VAL A 212 -13.70 -7.86 -13.64
N ARG A 213 -13.60 -9.05 -14.24
CA ARG A 213 -14.71 -9.99 -14.36
C ARG A 213 -15.04 -10.66 -13.03
N GLN A 214 -14.02 -11.01 -12.27
CA GLN A 214 -14.18 -11.51 -10.90
C GLN A 214 -14.66 -10.40 -9.97
N VAL A 215 -14.15 -9.18 -10.11
CA VAL A 215 -14.61 -8.00 -9.36
C VAL A 215 -16.09 -7.72 -9.68
N LEU A 216 -16.49 -7.70 -10.94
CA LEU A 216 -17.88 -7.49 -11.37
C LEU A 216 -18.80 -8.66 -10.99
N SER A 217 -18.31 -9.91 -11.03
CA SER A 217 -19.10 -11.08 -10.59
C SER A 217 -19.36 -11.03 -9.08
N ASP A 218 -18.35 -10.67 -8.28
CA ASP A 218 -18.50 -10.41 -6.84
C ASP A 218 -19.35 -9.14 -6.57
N PHE A 219 -19.40 -8.22 -7.54
CA PHE A 219 -20.19 -7.00 -7.45
C PHE A 219 -21.67 -7.22 -7.71
N LEU A 220 -22.00 -8.01 -8.74
CA LEU A 220 -23.36 -8.31 -9.17
C LEU A 220 -23.97 -9.52 -8.42
N GLY A 221 -23.15 -10.32 -7.73
CA GLY A 221 -23.59 -11.58 -7.12
C GLY A 221 -23.93 -12.66 -8.15
N VAL A 222 -23.49 -12.49 -9.39
CA VAL A 222 -23.78 -13.39 -10.51
C VAL A 222 -22.45 -13.88 -11.08
N ARG A 223 -22.29 -15.19 -11.29
CA ARG A 223 -21.15 -15.72 -12.04
C ARG A 223 -21.32 -15.35 -13.51
N LEU A 224 -20.46 -14.46 -14.02
CA LEU A 224 -20.44 -14.15 -15.45
C LEU A 224 -19.95 -15.39 -16.23
N PRO A 225 -20.64 -15.83 -17.30
CA PRO A 225 -20.27 -17.01 -18.08
C PRO A 225 -18.91 -16.83 -18.78
N THR A 226 -18.12 -17.91 -18.84
CA THR A 226 -16.78 -18.01 -19.46
C THR A 226 -16.72 -17.44 -20.86
#